data_AF-A0A0B3BQ74-F1
#
_entry.id   AF-A0A0B3BQ74-F1
#
_cell.length_a   1.000
_cell.length_b   1.000
_cell.length_c   1.000
_cell.angle_alpha   90.00
_cell.angle_beta   90.00
_cell.angle_gamma   90.00
#
_symmetry.space_group_name_H-M   'P 1'
#
loop_
_entity.id
_entity.type
_entity.pdbx_description
1 polymer ?
#
loop_
_entity_poly.entity_id
_entity_poly.type
_entity_poly.pdbx_seq_one_letter_code
_entity_poly.pdbx_strand_id
1 'polypeptide(L)'
;MTRPIRCPKCGGELVTVYKTFEVDGYRAENVPVLTCPGCNIFLFDTQLFIDITERAEDFKGKDQLLEELKEIKKDEEIRDILKQYRFQNHIREVLNEKGMSLRRLANMLDVSPNYIHILTKNQSTSIRTALKMAYALGVDVNRLYTLRRVDEEYKEPDKTLYTRVSKEEKERDEKIKEELKKMDVKLYVDEVLKKKALRRAQLAVRLDMSPQEMYNIVKIRKGSTGIETALKMAYALNADVNELFKLKKAEKEAGE
;
A
#
# COMPACT_ATOMS: atom_id res chain seq x y z
N MET A 1 7.90 -12.00 11.32
CA MET A 1 7.10 -12.66 12.38
C MET A 1 7.85 -12.73 13.70
N THR A 2 7.32 -12.15 14.77
CA THR A 2 7.54 -12.72 16.11
C THR A 2 6.84 -14.08 16.10
N ARG A 3 7.59 -15.17 16.24
CA ARG A 3 7.03 -16.52 16.28
C ARG A 3 5.88 -16.55 17.30
N PRO A 4 4.72 -17.14 16.97
CA PRO A 4 3.64 -17.26 17.94
C PRO A 4 4.19 -17.96 19.17
N ILE A 5 4.03 -17.31 20.32
CA ILE A 5 4.51 -17.82 21.61
C ILE A 5 3.41 -18.64 22.31
N ARG A 6 2.15 -18.52 21.82
CA ARG A 6 0.97 -19.14 22.41
C ARG A 6 0.17 -19.96 21.38
N CYS A 7 -0.38 -21.06 21.86
CA CYS A 7 -1.24 -21.97 21.11
C CYS A 7 -2.56 -21.28 20.73
N PRO A 8 -2.94 -21.26 19.45
CA PRO A 8 -4.21 -20.65 19.02
C PRO A 8 -5.45 -21.41 19.53
N LYS A 9 -5.30 -22.68 19.95
CA LYS A 9 -6.40 -23.53 20.43
C LYS A 9 -6.65 -23.40 21.94
N CYS A 10 -5.60 -23.39 22.75
CA CYS A 10 -5.72 -23.42 24.21
C CYS A 10 -4.99 -22.28 24.94
N GLY A 11 -4.30 -21.39 24.20
CA GLY A 11 -3.53 -20.28 24.78
C GLY A 11 -2.23 -20.66 25.50
N GLY A 12 -1.93 -21.96 25.66
CA GLY A 12 -0.71 -22.45 26.31
C GLY A 12 0.57 -22.13 25.53
N GLU A 13 1.72 -22.17 26.20
CA GLU A 13 3.01 -21.84 25.57
C GLU A 13 3.39 -22.85 24.47
N LEU A 14 3.97 -22.32 23.39
CA LEU A 14 4.51 -23.12 22.29
C LEU A 14 5.99 -23.40 22.54
N VAL A 15 6.39 -24.66 22.31
CA VAL A 15 7.79 -25.10 22.44
C VAL A 15 8.32 -25.53 21.08
N THR A 16 9.62 -25.33 20.86
CA THR A 16 10.29 -25.83 19.66
C THR A 16 10.79 -27.24 19.92
N VAL A 17 10.43 -28.19 19.07
CA VAL A 17 10.90 -29.58 19.09
C VAL A 17 11.53 -29.94 17.76
N TYR A 18 12.58 -30.74 17.77
CA TYR A 18 13.23 -31.20 16.55
C TYR A 18 12.62 -32.53 16.09
N LYS A 19 12.18 -32.59 14.84
CA LYS A 19 11.54 -33.78 14.25
C LYS A 19 12.14 -34.17 12.92
N THR A 20 12.01 -35.44 12.59
CA THR A 20 12.27 -35.98 11.25
C THR A 20 10.96 -36.07 10.49
N PHE A 21 10.96 -35.60 9.25
CA PHE A 21 9.82 -35.69 8.33
C PHE A 21 10.15 -36.65 7.20
N GLU A 22 9.20 -37.49 6.83
CA GLU A 22 9.26 -38.35 5.66
C GLU A 22 8.01 -38.12 4.82
N VAL A 23 8.18 -37.69 3.57
CA VAL A 23 7.07 -37.42 2.63
C VAL A 23 7.47 -38.01 1.28
N ASP A 24 6.65 -38.91 0.74
CA ASP A 24 6.85 -39.54 -0.58
C ASP A 24 8.25 -40.16 -0.79
N GLY A 25 8.84 -40.73 0.27
CA GLY A 25 10.17 -41.36 0.24
C GLY A 25 11.34 -40.40 0.46
N TYR A 26 11.08 -39.12 0.67
CA TYR A 26 12.10 -38.10 0.97
C TYR A 26 12.17 -37.85 2.47
N ARG A 27 13.39 -37.78 3.02
CA ARG A 27 13.63 -37.62 4.46
C ARG A 27 14.29 -36.28 4.76
N ALA A 28 13.75 -35.55 5.73
CA ALA A 28 14.32 -34.31 6.26
C ALA A 28 14.52 -34.44 7.77
N GLU A 29 15.75 -34.35 8.24
CA GLU A 29 16.11 -34.58 9.65
C GLU A 29 16.29 -33.29 10.46
N ASN A 30 16.11 -33.42 11.77
CA ASN A 30 16.38 -32.38 12.78
C ASN A 30 15.64 -31.04 12.53
N VAL A 31 14.43 -31.08 11.98
CA VAL A 31 13.67 -29.88 11.62
C VAL A 31 13.02 -29.26 12.88
N PRO A 32 13.21 -27.96 13.16
CA PRO A 32 12.63 -27.29 14.33
C PRO A 32 11.14 -26.95 14.16
N VAL A 33 10.25 -27.62 14.88
CA VAL A 33 8.78 -27.45 14.77
C VAL A 33 8.21 -26.81 16.03
N LEU A 34 7.29 -25.84 15.88
CA LEU A 34 6.52 -25.31 17.01
C LEU A 34 5.36 -26.25 17.35
N THR A 35 5.27 -26.68 18.61
CA THR A 35 4.20 -27.55 19.09
C THR A 35 3.60 -27.04 20.39
N CYS A 36 2.30 -27.29 20.58
CA CYS A 36 1.63 -27.10 21.86
C CYS A 36 1.56 -28.44 22.62
N PRO A 37 2.25 -28.59 23.76
CA PRO A 37 2.23 -29.84 24.54
C PRO A 37 0.82 -30.25 24.97
N GLY A 38 -0.04 -29.28 25.30
CA GLY A 38 -1.41 -29.56 25.78
C GLY A 38 -2.42 -29.91 24.68
N CYS A 39 -2.15 -29.57 23.41
CA CYS A 39 -3.06 -29.83 22.29
C CYS A 39 -2.50 -30.78 21.24
N ASN A 40 -1.21 -31.11 21.33
CA ASN A 40 -0.45 -31.92 20.36
C ASN A 40 -0.64 -31.45 18.90
N ILE A 41 -0.80 -30.15 18.70
CA ILE A 41 -0.86 -29.52 17.37
C ILE A 41 0.54 -29.08 16.96
N PHE A 42 0.82 -29.18 15.66
CA PHE A 42 2.03 -28.65 15.03
C PHE A 42 1.67 -27.41 14.24
N LEU A 43 2.43 -26.34 14.45
CA LEU A 43 2.29 -25.10 13.70
C LEU A 43 3.40 -25.06 12.65
N PHE A 44 2.99 -24.95 11.40
CA PHE A 44 3.88 -24.80 10.26
C PHE A 44 3.76 -23.38 9.72
N ASP A 45 4.90 -22.69 9.64
CA ASP A 45 5.02 -21.43 8.92
C ASP A 45 5.87 -21.61 7.65
N THR A 46 5.85 -20.61 6.77
CA THR A 46 6.57 -20.65 5.49
C THR A 46 8.07 -20.85 5.68
N GLN A 47 8.67 -20.33 6.77
CA GLN A 47 10.10 -20.51 7.05
C GLN A 47 10.40 -21.97 7.41
N LEU A 48 9.58 -22.57 8.26
CA LEU A 48 9.71 -23.97 8.62
C LEU A 48 9.59 -24.88 7.38
N PHE A 49 8.70 -24.56 6.45
CA PHE A 49 8.55 -25.35 5.24
C PHE A 49 9.75 -25.19 4.28
N ILE A 50 10.36 -24.00 4.23
CA ILE A 50 11.66 -23.79 3.57
C ILE A 50 12.72 -24.67 4.24
N ASP A 51 12.85 -24.62 5.57
CA ASP A 51 13.87 -25.37 6.31
C ASP A 51 13.74 -26.89 6.10
N ILE A 52 12.51 -27.41 6.07
CA ILE A 52 12.22 -28.82 5.73
C ILE A 52 12.71 -29.13 4.31
N THR A 53 12.31 -28.30 3.36
CA THR A 53 12.60 -28.53 1.94
C THR A 53 14.10 -28.44 1.65
N GLU A 54 14.82 -27.51 2.29
CA GLU A 54 16.28 -27.37 2.16
C GLU A 54 17.02 -28.61 2.67
N ARG A 55 16.51 -29.27 3.71
CA ARG A 55 17.10 -30.47 4.32
C ARG A 55 16.64 -31.79 3.72
N ALA A 56 15.62 -31.78 2.87
CA ALA A 56 15.16 -32.98 2.20
C ALA A 56 16.24 -33.46 1.21
N GLU A 57 16.71 -34.69 1.40
CA GLU A 57 17.57 -35.38 0.45
C GLU A 57 16.68 -36.01 -0.65
N ASP A 58 17.08 -35.86 -1.91
CA ASP A 58 16.46 -36.44 -3.12
C ASP A 58 15.12 -35.88 -3.65
N PHE A 59 14.56 -34.79 -3.10
CA PHE A 59 13.28 -34.25 -3.58
C PHE A 59 13.31 -33.69 -5.03
N LYS A 60 12.63 -34.36 -5.96
CA LYS A 60 12.52 -33.90 -7.37
C LYS A 60 11.74 -32.58 -7.45
N GLY A 61 12.35 -31.56 -8.05
CA GLY A 61 11.76 -30.22 -8.14
C GLY A 61 12.01 -29.33 -6.91
N LYS A 62 12.91 -29.75 -6.01
CA LYS A 62 13.32 -29.01 -4.81
C LYS A 62 13.66 -27.55 -5.07
N ASP A 63 14.50 -27.27 -6.06
CA ASP A 63 14.95 -25.90 -6.31
C ASP A 63 13.80 -24.98 -6.72
N GLN A 64 12.90 -25.47 -7.57
CA GLN A 64 11.70 -24.73 -7.97
C GLN A 64 10.78 -24.49 -6.77
N LEU A 65 10.53 -25.51 -5.94
CA LEU A 65 9.70 -25.35 -4.74
C LEU A 65 10.33 -24.35 -3.76
N LEU A 66 11.65 -24.43 -3.54
CA LEU A 66 12.37 -23.50 -2.67
C LEU A 66 12.28 -22.07 -3.18
N GLU A 67 12.37 -21.85 -4.49
CA GLU A 67 12.19 -20.54 -5.10
C GLU A 67 10.78 -19.99 -4.83
N GLU A 68 9.74 -20.79 -5.11
CA GLU A 68 8.34 -20.42 -4.84
C GLU A 68 8.10 -20.10 -3.35
N LEU A 69 8.63 -20.91 -2.44
CA LEU A 69 8.51 -20.67 -1.00
C LEU A 69 9.24 -19.41 -0.54
N LYS A 70 10.43 -19.15 -1.09
CA LYS A 70 11.19 -17.92 -0.80
C LYS A 70 10.46 -16.68 -1.34
N GLU A 71 9.77 -16.77 -2.47
CA GLU A 71 8.92 -15.69 -2.96
C GLU A 71 7.71 -15.43 -2.04
N ILE A 72 7.01 -16.48 -1.62
CA ILE A 72 5.89 -16.36 -0.67
C ILE A 72 6.38 -15.70 0.63
N LYS A 73 7.54 -16.12 1.13
CA LYS A 73 8.13 -15.54 2.35
C LYS A 73 8.39 -14.04 2.22
N LYS A 74 8.95 -13.59 1.09
CA LYS A 74 9.16 -12.16 0.80
C LYS A 74 7.84 -11.39 0.77
N ASP A 75 6.80 -11.96 0.16
CA ASP A 75 5.48 -11.32 0.12
C ASP A 75 4.86 -11.17 1.51
N GLU A 76 5.01 -12.19 2.37
CA GLU A 76 4.60 -12.14 3.79
C GLU A 76 5.37 -11.07 4.58
N GLU A 77 6.67 -10.94 4.36
CA GLU A 77 7.51 -9.93 5.03
C GLU A 77 7.09 -8.51 4.65
N ILE A 78 6.83 -8.26 3.36
CA ILE A 78 6.31 -6.97 2.90
C ILE A 78 4.96 -6.66 3.56
N ARG A 79 4.06 -7.65 3.61
CA ARG A 79 2.77 -7.52 4.28
C ARG A 79 2.92 -7.17 5.77
N ASP A 80 3.81 -7.86 6.48
CA ASP A 80 4.07 -7.62 7.90
C ASP A 80 4.67 -6.22 8.13
N ILE A 81 5.55 -5.77 7.24
CA ILE A 81 6.09 -4.40 7.28
C ILE A 81 4.95 -3.40 7.11
N LEU A 82 4.09 -3.56 6.10
CA LEU A 82 3.00 -2.64 5.80
C LEU A 82 1.98 -2.50 6.93
N LYS A 83 1.81 -3.53 7.78
CA LYS A 83 0.98 -3.47 9.00
C LYS A 83 1.52 -2.48 10.04
N GLN A 84 2.81 -2.18 10.00
CA GLN A 84 3.46 -1.21 10.90
C GLN A 84 3.39 0.23 10.39
N TYR A 85 2.82 0.47 9.20
CA TYR A 85 2.70 1.80 8.62
C TYR A 85 1.28 2.33 8.69
N ARG A 86 1.16 3.62 9.01
CA ARG A 86 -0.07 4.40 8.99
C ARG A 86 0.02 5.53 7.99
N PHE A 87 -1.14 5.86 7.44
CA PHE A 87 -1.34 7.02 6.60
C PHE A 87 -1.08 8.31 7.37
N GLN A 88 -0.41 9.26 6.72
CA GLN A 88 -0.18 10.61 7.21
C GLN A 88 -0.48 11.63 6.13
N ASN A 89 -0.95 12.79 6.57
CA ASN A 89 -1.46 13.85 5.73
C ASN A 89 -0.74 15.17 6.02
N HIS A 90 -0.15 15.74 4.97
CA HIS A 90 0.72 16.92 5.01
C HIS A 90 0.13 18.10 4.23
N ILE A 91 -1.17 18.07 3.93
CA ILE A 91 -1.84 19.10 3.11
C ILE A 91 -1.64 20.49 3.72
N ARG A 92 -1.75 20.62 5.05
CA ARG A 92 -1.58 21.91 5.74
C ARG A 92 -0.15 22.43 5.63
N GLU A 93 0.85 21.57 5.73
CA GLU A 93 2.26 21.93 5.58
C GLU A 93 2.50 22.51 4.18
N VAL A 94 2.05 21.81 3.14
CA VAL A 94 2.22 22.25 1.76
C VAL A 94 1.45 23.55 1.47
N LEU A 95 0.27 23.72 2.06
CA LEU A 95 -0.49 24.98 1.94
C LEU A 95 0.25 26.14 2.62
N ASN A 96 0.85 25.92 3.79
CA ASN A 96 1.64 26.91 4.50
C ASN A 96 2.87 27.32 3.69
N GLU A 97 3.63 26.34 3.15
CA GLU A 97 4.78 26.60 2.27
C GLU A 97 4.40 27.48 1.07
N LYS A 98 3.17 27.33 0.56
CA LYS A 98 2.66 28.05 -0.61
C LYS A 98 1.88 29.32 -0.26
N GLY A 99 1.73 29.66 1.02
CA GLY A 99 0.91 30.80 1.47
C GLY A 99 -0.57 30.70 1.05
N MET A 100 -1.09 29.49 0.83
CA MET A 100 -2.40 29.24 0.24
C MET A 100 -3.45 28.89 1.30
N SER A 101 -4.65 29.48 1.18
CA SER A 101 -5.77 29.14 2.05
C SER A 101 -6.52 27.88 1.62
N LEU A 102 -7.09 27.16 2.59
CA LEU A 102 -8.00 26.02 2.33
C LEU A 102 -9.15 26.43 1.40
N ARG A 103 -9.65 27.67 1.53
CA ARG A 103 -10.71 28.21 0.68
C ARG A 103 -10.24 28.40 -0.77
N ARG A 104 -9.02 28.88 -0.98
CA ARG A 104 -8.43 29.02 -2.32
C ARG A 104 -8.28 27.65 -2.98
N LEU A 105 -7.74 26.67 -2.26
CA LEU A 105 -7.64 25.30 -2.74
C LEU A 105 -9.03 24.71 -3.06
N ALA A 106 -10.02 24.91 -2.19
CA ALA A 106 -11.39 24.45 -2.43
C ALA A 106 -11.99 25.04 -3.72
N ASN A 107 -11.74 26.32 -3.98
CA ASN A 107 -12.18 26.97 -5.22
C ASN A 107 -11.52 26.37 -6.47
N MET A 108 -10.21 26.10 -6.42
CA MET A 108 -9.47 25.48 -7.54
C MET A 108 -9.97 24.06 -7.85
N LEU A 109 -10.38 23.33 -6.82
CA LEU A 109 -10.90 21.97 -6.95
C LEU A 109 -12.41 21.93 -7.25
N ASP A 110 -13.08 23.08 -7.24
CA ASP A 110 -14.54 23.22 -7.40
C ASP A 110 -15.35 22.44 -6.35
N VAL A 111 -14.93 22.49 -5.09
CA VAL A 111 -15.56 21.78 -3.96
C VAL A 111 -15.84 22.71 -2.79
N SER A 112 -16.62 22.23 -1.82
CA SER A 112 -16.90 23.02 -0.62
C SER A 112 -15.66 23.18 0.27
N PRO A 113 -15.46 24.33 0.94
CA PRO A 113 -14.38 24.51 1.91
C PRO A 113 -14.44 23.48 3.05
N ASN A 114 -15.65 23.05 3.44
CA ASN A 114 -15.83 22.04 4.48
C ASN A 114 -15.29 20.67 4.05
N TYR A 115 -15.44 20.29 2.78
CA TYR A 115 -14.86 19.06 2.25
C TYR A 115 -13.33 19.07 2.41
N ILE A 116 -12.67 20.17 2.03
CA ILE A 116 -11.21 20.31 2.21
C ILE A 116 -10.82 20.31 3.69
N HIS A 117 -11.60 20.96 4.56
CA HIS A 117 -11.32 20.94 5.99
C HIS A 117 -11.34 19.50 6.56
N ILE A 118 -12.32 18.69 6.18
CA ILE A 118 -12.40 17.27 6.56
C ILE A 118 -11.17 16.50 6.05
N LEU A 119 -10.75 16.74 4.80
CA LEU A 119 -9.55 16.10 4.25
C LEU A 119 -8.28 16.43 5.03
N THR A 120 -8.20 17.57 5.73
CA THR A 120 -7.03 17.89 6.57
C THR A 120 -7.00 17.21 7.94
N LYS A 121 -8.06 16.48 8.33
CA LYS A 121 -8.13 15.79 9.64
C LYS A 121 -7.57 14.36 9.61
N ASN A 122 -6.53 14.14 8.80
CA ASN A 122 -5.88 12.84 8.61
C ASN A 122 -6.83 11.69 8.20
N GLN A 123 -7.87 12.00 7.41
CA GLN A 123 -8.76 11.01 6.81
C GLN A 123 -8.25 10.61 5.43
N SER A 124 -8.30 9.30 5.12
CA SER A 124 -7.99 8.81 3.78
C SER A 124 -9.03 9.32 2.77
N THR A 125 -8.55 9.79 1.62
CA THR A 125 -9.39 10.26 0.50
C THR A 125 -9.16 9.40 -0.74
N SER A 126 -9.94 9.61 -1.79
CA SER A 126 -9.69 8.92 -3.06
C SER A 126 -8.37 9.38 -3.70
N ILE A 127 -7.66 8.47 -4.37
CA ILE A 127 -6.45 8.81 -5.14
C ILE A 127 -6.74 9.85 -6.22
N ARG A 128 -7.95 9.87 -6.79
CA ARG A 128 -8.39 10.94 -7.70
C ARG A 128 -8.34 12.31 -7.03
N THR A 129 -8.92 12.45 -5.84
CA THR A 129 -8.87 13.71 -5.10
C THR A 129 -7.45 14.10 -4.76
N ALA A 130 -6.63 13.14 -4.27
CA ALA A 130 -5.23 13.38 -3.94
C ALA A 130 -4.41 13.88 -5.14
N LEU A 131 -4.57 13.27 -6.32
CA LEU A 131 -3.91 13.69 -7.56
C LEU A 131 -4.36 15.08 -8.02
N LYS A 132 -5.67 15.39 -7.93
CA LYS A 132 -6.17 16.74 -8.28
C LYS A 132 -5.62 17.80 -7.33
N MET A 133 -5.49 17.49 -6.05
CA MET A 133 -4.86 18.38 -5.07
C MET A 133 -3.38 18.60 -5.38
N ALA A 134 -2.64 17.52 -5.65
CA ALA A 134 -1.23 17.59 -6.02
C ALA A 134 -1.02 18.44 -7.28
N TYR A 135 -1.86 18.25 -8.30
CA TYR A 135 -1.87 19.07 -9.51
C TYR A 135 -2.16 20.55 -9.22
N ALA A 136 -3.23 20.84 -8.45
CA ALA A 136 -3.61 22.21 -8.10
C ALA A 136 -2.50 22.95 -7.35
N LEU A 137 -1.78 22.23 -6.47
CA LEU A 137 -0.67 22.77 -5.71
C LEU A 137 0.64 22.76 -6.50
N GLY A 138 0.72 22.09 -7.65
CA GLY A 138 1.97 21.91 -8.40
C GLY A 138 3.02 21.14 -7.62
N VAL A 139 2.62 20.05 -6.95
CA VAL A 139 3.50 19.16 -6.18
C VAL A 139 3.22 17.69 -6.50
N ASP A 140 4.08 16.81 -6.02
CA ASP A 140 3.86 15.37 -6.05
C ASP A 140 2.87 14.92 -4.96
N VAL A 141 2.15 13.82 -5.18
CA VAL A 141 1.21 13.23 -4.20
C VAL A 141 1.97 12.83 -2.93
N ASN A 142 3.21 12.36 -3.06
CA ASN A 142 4.05 11.99 -1.93
C ASN A 142 4.43 13.18 -1.03
N ARG A 143 4.33 14.43 -1.53
CA ARG A 143 4.45 15.62 -0.65
C ARG A 143 3.20 15.89 0.17
N LEU A 144 2.03 15.41 -0.28
CA LEU A 144 0.76 15.59 0.43
C LEU A 144 0.45 14.44 1.37
N TYR A 145 0.89 13.23 1.03
CA TYR A 145 0.53 12.01 1.74
C TYR A 145 1.71 11.04 1.81
N THR A 146 1.96 10.48 2.99
CA THR A 146 3.02 9.48 3.19
C THR A 146 2.54 8.34 4.05
N LEU A 147 3.29 7.23 4.01
CA LEU A 147 3.22 6.20 5.05
C LEU A 147 4.30 6.47 6.09
N ARG A 148 3.94 6.53 7.37
CA ARG A 148 4.89 6.58 8.49
C ARG A 148 4.70 5.40 9.42
N ARG A 149 5.76 4.99 10.11
CA ARG A 149 5.66 3.90 11.07
C ARG A 149 4.82 4.33 12.28
N VAL A 150 4.12 3.37 12.89
CA VAL A 150 3.18 3.61 14.01
C VAL A 150 3.86 4.22 15.24
N ASP A 151 5.14 3.98 15.42
CA ASP A 151 6.00 4.46 16.50
C ASP A 151 6.49 5.91 16.31
N GLU A 152 6.23 6.54 15.17
CA GLU A 152 6.59 7.94 14.91
C GLU A 152 5.50 8.90 15.39
N GLU A 153 5.85 9.85 16.27
CA GLU A 153 4.95 10.92 16.69
C GLU A 153 4.60 11.86 15.53
N TYR A 154 3.30 12.05 15.31
CA TYR A 154 2.80 13.07 14.40
C TYR A 154 2.80 14.44 15.09
N LYS A 155 3.43 15.43 14.45
CA LYS A 155 3.40 16.82 14.88
C LYS A 155 2.46 17.59 13.96
N GLU A 156 1.42 18.19 14.51
CA GLU A 156 0.61 19.12 13.73
C GLU A 156 1.45 20.34 13.34
N PRO A 157 1.34 20.84 12.10
CA PRO A 157 2.06 22.02 11.68
C PRO A 157 1.54 23.27 12.38
N ASP A 158 2.48 24.18 12.70
CA ASP A 158 2.19 25.49 13.28
C ASP A 158 1.37 26.41 12.34
N LYS A 159 0.83 27.48 12.92
CA LYS A 159 -0.17 28.42 12.36
C LYS A 159 -0.01 28.72 10.87
N THR A 160 -1.16 28.76 10.20
CA THR A 160 -1.32 29.02 8.77
C THR A 160 -0.98 30.47 8.41
N LEU A 161 -0.05 30.66 7.49
CA LEU A 161 0.27 31.96 6.90
C LEU A 161 -0.49 32.12 5.58
N TYR A 162 -1.26 33.20 5.46
CA TYR A 162 -1.98 33.51 4.22
C TYR A 162 -1.45 34.79 3.60
N THR A 163 -1.09 34.71 2.32
CA THR A 163 -0.72 35.89 1.54
C THR A 163 -1.94 36.44 0.79
N ARG A 164 -1.93 37.74 0.52
CA ARG A 164 -2.94 38.36 -0.36
C ARG A 164 -2.75 37.82 -1.77
N VAL A 165 -3.84 37.34 -2.36
CA VAL A 165 -3.85 36.78 -3.72
C VAL A 165 -3.92 37.90 -4.74
N SER A 166 -2.97 37.93 -5.67
CA SER A 166 -2.95 38.84 -6.82
C SER A 166 -4.03 38.51 -7.85
N LYS A 167 -4.30 39.42 -8.80
CA LYS A 167 -5.23 39.15 -9.93
C LYS A 167 -4.72 38.01 -10.81
N GLU A 168 -3.42 38.02 -11.12
CA GLU A 168 -2.77 37.00 -11.95
C GLU A 168 -2.84 35.60 -11.33
N GLU A 169 -2.72 35.49 -10.01
CA GLU A 169 -2.93 34.24 -9.31
C GLU A 169 -4.36 33.72 -9.42
N LYS A 170 -5.36 34.60 -9.33
CA LYS A 170 -6.77 34.19 -9.50
C LYS A 170 -7.05 33.68 -10.91
N GLU A 171 -6.47 34.32 -11.93
CA GLU A 171 -6.59 33.85 -13.32
C GLU A 171 -5.91 32.49 -13.52
N ARG A 172 -4.76 32.26 -12.87
CA ARG A 172 -4.11 30.93 -12.86
C ARG A 172 -4.96 29.88 -12.16
N ASP A 173 -5.52 30.21 -11.01
CA ASP A 173 -6.40 29.31 -10.25
C ASP A 173 -7.62 28.89 -11.09
N GLU A 174 -8.22 29.83 -11.85
CA GLU A 174 -9.36 29.54 -12.71
C GLU A 174 -8.98 28.66 -13.92
N LYS A 175 -7.79 28.88 -14.50
CA LYS A 175 -7.26 27.98 -15.56
C LYS A 175 -7.07 26.55 -15.04
N ILE A 176 -6.46 26.41 -13.86
CA ILE A 176 -6.26 25.10 -13.22
C ILE A 176 -7.61 24.44 -12.94
N LYS A 177 -8.58 25.18 -12.44
CA LYS A 177 -9.95 24.70 -12.20
C LYS A 177 -10.57 24.12 -13.46
N GLU A 178 -10.49 24.83 -14.58
CA GLU A 178 -11.03 24.37 -15.87
C GLU A 178 -10.28 23.17 -16.45
N GLU A 179 -8.97 23.06 -16.22
CA GLU A 179 -8.19 21.87 -16.59
C GLU A 179 -8.60 20.64 -15.76
N LEU A 180 -8.74 20.79 -14.46
CA LEU A 180 -9.10 19.73 -13.53
C LEU A 180 -10.48 19.13 -13.80
N LYS A 181 -11.41 19.91 -14.34
CA LYS A 181 -12.73 19.41 -14.80
C LYS A 181 -12.60 18.41 -15.95
N LYS A 182 -11.58 18.56 -16.79
CA LYS A 182 -11.33 17.73 -17.98
C LYS A 182 -10.37 16.58 -17.69
N MET A 183 -10.02 16.33 -16.43
CA MET A 183 -9.00 15.38 -16.04
C MET A 183 -9.57 14.20 -15.26
N ASP A 184 -9.07 13.00 -15.57
CA ASP A 184 -9.38 11.77 -14.87
C ASP A 184 -8.11 10.95 -14.58
N VAL A 185 -8.24 9.94 -13.71
CA VAL A 185 -7.14 9.08 -13.29
C VAL A 185 -6.99 7.91 -14.25
N LYS A 186 -5.79 7.75 -14.80
CA LYS A 186 -5.38 6.54 -15.52
C LYS A 186 -4.52 5.68 -14.61
N LEU A 187 -4.76 4.37 -14.65
CA LEU A 187 -4.11 3.36 -13.82
C LEU A 187 -3.04 2.64 -14.62
N TYR A 188 -1.87 2.48 -14.02
CA TYR A 188 -0.68 1.88 -14.60
C TYR A 188 -0.16 0.70 -13.78
N VAL A 189 -0.96 0.21 -12.82
CA VAL A 189 -0.61 -0.88 -11.91
C VAL A 189 -0.19 -2.14 -12.67
N ASP A 190 -0.94 -2.54 -13.70
CA ASP A 190 -0.60 -3.71 -14.53
C ASP A 190 0.72 -3.56 -15.28
N GLU A 191 1.04 -2.34 -15.74
CA GLU A 191 2.30 -2.07 -16.44
C GLU A 191 3.49 -2.14 -15.48
N VAL A 192 3.34 -1.59 -14.27
CA VAL A 192 4.39 -1.65 -13.23
C VAL A 192 4.57 -3.09 -12.75
N LEU A 193 3.49 -3.85 -12.55
CA LEU A 193 3.56 -5.27 -12.23
C LEU A 193 4.35 -6.06 -13.27
N LYS A 194 4.05 -5.87 -14.56
CA LYS A 194 4.78 -6.51 -15.67
C LYS A 194 6.27 -6.15 -15.65
N LYS A 195 6.62 -4.86 -15.47
CA LYS A 195 8.02 -4.40 -15.38
C LYS A 195 8.78 -5.03 -14.21
N LYS A 196 8.08 -5.31 -13.11
CA LYS A 196 8.65 -5.92 -11.91
C LYS A 196 8.58 -7.46 -11.91
N ALA A 197 8.10 -8.07 -13.00
CA ALA A 197 7.83 -9.51 -13.11
C ALA A 197 6.91 -10.06 -12.00
N LEU A 198 5.96 -9.25 -11.52
CA LEU A 198 5.03 -9.61 -10.45
C LEU A 198 3.63 -9.87 -10.97
N ARG A 199 2.91 -10.76 -10.29
CA ARG A 199 1.50 -11.06 -10.54
C ARG A 199 0.60 -10.25 -9.60
N ARG A 200 -0.65 -10.01 -10.01
CA ARG A 200 -1.66 -9.38 -9.13
C ARG A 200 -1.90 -10.16 -7.84
N ALA A 201 -1.82 -11.49 -7.89
CA ALA A 201 -1.95 -12.34 -6.71
C ALA A 201 -0.88 -12.04 -5.66
N GLN A 202 0.38 -11.87 -6.08
CA GLN A 202 1.48 -11.49 -5.18
C GLN A 202 1.23 -10.11 -4.55
N LEU A 203 0.80 -9.13 -5.35
CA LEU A 203 0.44 -7.81 -4.81
C LEU A 203 -0.74 -7.89 -3.83
N ALA A 204 -1.73 -8.74 -4.08
CA ALA A 204 -2.85 -8.95 -3.15
C ALA A 204 -2.37 -9.53 -1.81
N VAL A 205 -1.48 -10.53 -1.85
CA VAL A 205 -0.85 -11.11 -0.65
C VAL A 205 -0.06 -10.05 0.11
N ARG A 206 0.78 -9.27 -0.57
CA ARG A 206 1.56 -8.17 0.04
C ARG A 206 0.69 -7.14 0.76
N LEU A 207 -0.55 -6.94 0.32
CA LEU A 207 -1.47 -5.95 0.88
C LEU A 207 -2.47 -6.54 1.86
N ASP A 208 -2.43 -7.85 2.13
CA ASP A 208 -3.41 -8.58 2.93
C ASP A 208 -4.84 -8.45 2.36
N MET A 209 -4.97 -8.52 1.03
CA MET A 209 -6.23 -8.33 0.31
C MET A 209 -6.63 -9.59 -0.46
N SER A 210 -7.94 -9.76 -0.68
CA SER A 210 -8.44 -10.83 -1.55
C SER A 210 -8.14 -10.53 -3.03
N PRO A 211 -8.02 -11.57 -3.88
CA PRO A 211 -7.88 -11.40 -5.33
C PRO A 211 -9.01 -10.58 -5.96
N GLN A 212 -10.24 -10.70 -5.43
CA GLN A 212 -11.38 -9.95 -5.91
C GLN A 212 -11.26 -8.45 -5.60
N GLU A 213 -10.79 -8.09 -4.40
CA GLU A 213 -10.56 -6.68 -4.07
C GLU A 213 -9.46 -6.07 -4.92
N MET A 214 -8.37 -6.81 -5.17
CA MET A 214 -7.31 -6.41 -6.09
C MET A 214 -7.85 -6.19 -7.52
N TYR A 215 -8.66 -7.11 -8.00
CA TYR A 215 -9.33 -6.96 -9.30
C TYR A 215 -10.22 -5.72 -9.34
N ASN A 216 -11.03 -5.50 -8.30
CA ASN A 216 -11.90 -4.34 -8.20
C ASN A 216 -11.11 -3.03 -8.23
N ILE A 217 -9.96 -2.95 -7.56
CA ILE A 217 -9.08 -1.77 -7.57
C ILE A 217 -8.55 -1.49 -8.99
N VAL A 218 -8.03 -2.51 -9.66
CA VAL A 218 -7.35 -2.34 -10.96
C VAL A 218 -8.33 -2.13 -12.11
N LYS A 219 -9.52 -2.76 -12.07
CA LYS A 219 -10.46 -2.77 -13.19
C LYS A 219 -11.72 -1.94 -12.99
N ILE A 220 -12.26 -1.87 -11.78
CA ILE A 220 -13.59 -1.30 -11.53
C ILE A 220 -13.49 0.10 -10.92
N ARG A 221 -12.72 0.24 -9.83
CA ARG A 221 -12.65 1.42 -8.97
C ARG A 221 -11.62 2.45 -9.46
N LYS A 222 -11.43 2.58 -10.78
CA LYS A 222 -10.41 3.40 -11.45
C LYS A 222 -10.33 4.85 -10.90
N GLY A 223 -9.54 5.07 -9.84
CA GLY A 223 -9.38 6.36 -9.17
C GLY A 223 -10.19 6.58 -7.89
N SER A 224 -11.14 5.71 -7.55
CA SER A 224 -11.87 5.75 -6.26
C SER A 224 -11.19 4.99 -5.13
N THR A 225 -10.11 4.26 -5.42
CA THR A 225 -9.23 3.65 -4.43
C THR A 225 -8.71 4.69 -3.43
N GLY A 226 -8.71 4.36 -2.14
CA GLY A 226 -8.16 5.24 -1.10
C GLY A 226 -6.67 5.49 -1.30
N ILE A 227 -6.22 6.72 -1.01
CA ILE A 227 -4.82 7.12 -1.11
C ILE A 227 -3.92 6.26 -0.23
N GLU A 228 -4.36 5.86 0.96
CA GLU A 228 -3.60 4.94 1.81
C GLU A 228 -3.33 3.61 1.09
N THR A 229 -4.35 3.01 0.47
CA THR A 229 -4.19 1.78 -0.30
C THR A 229 -3.24 2.01 -1.49
N ALA A 230 -3.35 3.13 -2.19
CA ALA A 230 -2.47 3.47 -3.30
C ALA A 230 -1.00 3.63 -2.85
N LEU A 231 -0.74 4.25 -1.70
CA LEU A 231 0.60 4.35 -1.11
C LEU A 231 1.14 2.98 -0.69
N LYS A 232 0.29 2.13 -0.09
CA LYS A 232 0.67 0.75 0.27
C LYS A 232 1.00 -0.08 -0.97
N MET A 233 0.26 0.09 -2.07
CA MET A 233 0.57 -0.52 -3.37
C MET A 233 1.93 -0.04 -3.90
N ALA A 234 2.19 1.27 -3.87
CA ALA A 234 3.46 1.86 -4.29
C ALA A 234 4.64 1.28 -3.50
N TYR A 235 4.51 1.23 -2.17
CA TYR A 235 5.49 0.60 -1.28
C TYR A 235 5.69 -0.89 -1.61
N ALA A 236 4.61 -1.66 -1.72
CA ALA A 236 4.66 -3.09 -2.02
C ALA A 236 5.33 -3.41 -3.36
N LEU A 237 5.28 -2.48 -4.32
CA LEU A 237 5.89 -2.61 -5.65
C LEU A 237 7.28 -1.96 -5.74
N ASN A 238 7.73 -1.30 -4.67
CA ASN A 238 8.91 -0.44 -4.66
C ASN A 238 8.90 0.51 -5.88
N ALA A 239 7.84 1.31 -5.96
CA ALA A 239 7.56 2.25 -7.05
C ALA A 239 6.96 3.54 -6.48
N ASP A 240 7.01 4.63 -7.25
CA ASP A 240 6.32 5.87 -6.89
C ASP A 240 4.79 5.73 -7.10
N VAL A 241 3.98 6.33 -6.23
CA VAL A 241 2.51 6.34 -6.38
C VAL A 241 2.09 7.01 -7.71
N ASN A 242 2.85 7.98 -8.18
CA ASN A 242 2.66 8.67 -9.45
C ASN A 242 3.09 7.83 -10.66
N GLU A 243 3.82 6.73 -10.47
CA GLU A 243 3.99 5.71 -11.51
C GLU A 243 2.75 4.83 -11.65
N LEU A 244 2.02 4.60 -10.56
CA LEU A 244 0.82 3.75 -10.55
C LEU A 244 -0.45 4.48 -10.97
N PHE A 245 -0.57 5.75 -10.62
CA PHE A 245 -1.75 6.56 -10.87
C PHE A 245 -1.35 7.92 -11.44
N LYS A 246 -1.89 8.27 -12.60
CA LYS A 246 -1.63 9.56 -13.23
C LYS A 246 -2.90 10.29 -13.58
N LEU A 247 -2.90 11.59 -13.36
CA LEU A 247 -3.94 12.48 -13.84
C LEU A 247 -3.70 12.76 -15.33
N LYS A 248 -4.67 12.46 -16.18
CA LYS A 248 -4.61 12.75 -17.63
C LYS A 248 -5.88 13.45 -18.08
N LYS A 249 -5.81 14.20 -19.17
CA LYS A 249 -7.00 14.72 -19.84
C LYS A 249 -7.88 13.54 -20.23
N ALA A 250 -9.16 13.62 -19.91
CA ALA A 250 -10.16 12.66 -20.33
C ALA A 250 -10.26 12.76 -21.86
N GLU A 251 -9.64 11.80 -22.55
CA GLU A 251 -10.01 11.51 -23.93
C GLU A 251 -11.47 11.09 -23.87
N LYS A 252 -12.36 11.84 -24.53
CA LYS A 252 -13.68 11.31 -24.84
C LYS A 252 -13.40 10.06 -25.66
N GLU A 253 -13.63 8.87 -25.09
CA GLU A 253 -13.68 7.65 -25.89
C GLU A 253 -14.75 7.90 -26.95
N ALA A 254 -14.30 8.08 -28.20
CA ALA A 254 -15.16 8.18 -29.33
C ALA A 254 -15.77 6.79 -29.56
N GLY A 255 -16.94 6.57 -28.96
CA GLY A 255 -17.89 5.52 -29.32
C GLY A 255 -17.44 4.07 -29.14
N GLU A 256 -18.13 3.36 -28.26
CA GLU A 256 -18.73 2.05 -28.53
C GLU A 256 -19.90 1.82 -27.55
#